data_AF-A0A3B9PT70-F1
#
_entry.id   AF-A0A3B9PT70-F1
#
_cell.length_a   1.000
_cell.length_b   1.000
_cell.length_c   1.000
_cell.angle_alpha   90.00
_cell.angle_beta   90.00
_cell.angle_gamma   90.00
#
_symmetry.space_group_name_H-M   'P 1'
#
loop_
_entity.id
_entity.type
_entity.pdbx_description
1 polymer ?
#
loop_
_entity_poly.entity_id
_entity_poly.type
_entity_poly.pdbx_seq_one_letter_code
_entity_poly.pdbx_strand_id
1 'polypeptide(L)'
;MFSPNGTIPDQFWPDKTGEDFEHKTILKPLEPFHDKMLVLKNLHNKVRGDGDNHMRGMSCLLTGIELFPGNVMGGGNTPSGWPKGISIDREICKHLQSKEDTRTRFGALHFGVGVQDTADPWTRMSYDGPNQPVTPLADPYDAYRKLYGNVREKKQVRSVLDDLKGDLNKVANQLPESDRKLLIEHSKLVERMDKEYESGTSLNNLVAKPPELPEGLRNQNDSLPQLGRLQIDMMVNSFVNDFARVATLQYTKSVGQAKMNWLEIDDKHHTLSHEPDKNKDA
;
A
#
# COMPACT_ATOMS: atom_id res chain seq x y z
N MET A 1 0.83 1.99 -8.10
CA MET A 1 -0.56 2.21 -7.64
C MET A 1 -1.32 0.91 -7.83
N PHE A 2 -2.17 0.55 -6.88
CA PHE A 2 -3.13 -0.54 -7.00
C PHE A 2 -4.54 0.05 -7.04
N SER A 3 -5.24 -0.18 -8.15
CA SER A 3 -6.68 0.00 -8.27
C SER A 3 -7.29 -1.39 -8.37
N PRO A 4 -8.20 -1.78 -7.47
CA PRO A 4 -8.84 -3.07 -7.54
C PRO A 4 -9.91 -3.07 -8.60
N ASN A 5 -10.42 -4.27 -8.85
CA ASN A 5 -11.45 -4.55 -9.85
C ASN A 5 -10.91 -4.32 -11.27
N GLY A 6 -11.72 -4.69 -12.27
CA GLY A 6 -11.34 -4.53 -13.68
C GLY A 6 -11.21 -3.07 -14.12
N THR A 7 -10.94 -2.90 -15.40
CA THR A 7 -11.02 -1.60 -16.09
C THR A 7 -11.82 -1.81 -17.38
N ILE A 8 -12.25 -0.72 -18.03
CA ILE A 8 -12.90 -0.78 -19.35
C ILE A 8 -11.78 -0.83 -20.40
N PRO A 9 -11.46 -2.00 -21.00
CA PRO A 9 -10.22 -2.18 -21.75
C PRO A 9 -10.11 -1.25 -22.96
N ASP A 10 -11.21 -1.03 -23.67
CA ASP A 10 -11.30 -0.17 -24.86
C ASP A 10 -11.14 1.32 -24.54
N GLN A 11 -11.32 1.70 -23.27
CA GLN A 11 -11.13 3.07 -22.77
C GLN A 11 -9.82 3.25 -22.01
N PHE A 12 -9.06 2.17 -21.80
CA PHE A 12 -7.78 2.17 -21.10
C PHE A 12 -6.61 2.02 -22.07
N TRP A 13 -6.61 0.97 -22.90
CA TRP A 13 -5.44 0.62 -23.71
C TRP A 13 -5.40 1.42 -25.01
N PRO A 14 -4.21 1.93 -25.41
CA PRO A 14 -4.05 2.48 -26.75
C PRO A 14 -4.28 1.41 -27.84
N ASP A 15 -4.82 1.82 -28.98
CA ASP A 15 -5.11 0.91 -30.11
C ASP A 15 -3.85 0.54 -30.91
N LYS A 16 -2.82 1.37 -30.85
CA LYS A 16 -1.57 1.25 -31.61
C LYS A 16 -0.38 1.13 -30.67
N THR A 17 0.65 0.41 -31.12
CA THR A 17 1.97 0.38 -30.48
C THR A 17 2.89 1.38 -31.15
N GLY A 18 3.84 1.93 -30.40
CA GLY A 18 4.80 2.93 -30.87
C GLY A 18 4.73 4.19 -30.02
N GLU A 19 5.49 5.21 -30.42
CA GLU A 19 5.54 6.49 -29.73
C GLU A 19 4.26 7.32 -30.00
N ASP A 20 3.66 7.21 -31.20
CA ASP A 20 2.48 8.00 -31.59
C ASP A 20 1.14 7.37 -31.16
N PHE A 21 0.99 7.05 -29.87
CA PHE A 21 -0.24 6.46 -29.35
C PHE A 21 -1.20 7.51 -28.78
N GLU A 22 -2.51 7.28 -28.96
CA GLU A 22 -3.54 8.16 -28.40
C GLU A 22 -3.89 7.75 -26.97
N HIS A 23 -3.94 8.73 -26.07
CA HIS A 23 -4.46 8.54 -24.72
C HIS A 23 -5.99 8.42 -24.74
N LYS A 24 -6.50 7.21 -24.47
CA LYS A 24 -7.93 6.97 -24.26
C LYS A 24 -8.44 7.67 -22.99
N THR A 25 -9.76 7.75 -22.83
CA THR A 25 -10.45 8.46 -21.74
C THR A 25 -9.82 8.26 -20.35
N ILE A 26 -9.47 7.02 -19.99
CA ILE A 26 -8.93 6.72 -18.65
C ILE A 26 -7.50 7.23 -18.49
N LEU A 27 -6.69 7.22 -19.55
CA LEU A 27 -5.30 7.69 -19.53
C LEU A 27 -5.15 9.15 -19.99
N LYS A 28 -6.22 9.80 -20.45
CA LYS A 28 -6.22 11.19 -20.94
C LYS A 28 -5.58 12.18 -19.98
N PRO A 29 -5.77 12.10 -18.65
CA PRO A 29 -5.09 13.00 -17.70
C PRO A 29 -3.56 12.94 -17.73
N LEU A 30 -2.97 11.89 -18.33
CA LEU A 30 -1.52 11.71 -18.41
C LEU A 30 -0.92 12.23 -19.72
N GLU A 31 -1.74 12.74 -20.66
CA GLU A 31 -1.29 13.29 -21.94
C GLU A 31 -0.17 14.35 -21.82
N PRO A 32 -0.14 15.24 -20.82
CA PRO A 32 0.99 16.17 -20.63
C PRO A 32 2.35 15.50 -20.34
N PHE A 33 2.35 14.20 -20.05
CA PHE A 33 3.53 13.40 -19.75
C PHE A 33 3.82 12.33 -20.82
N HIS A 34 3.18 12.42 -22.00
CA HIS A 34 3.31 11.45 -23.09
C HIS A 34 4.75 10.96 -23.31
N ASP A 35 5.69 11.87 -23.50
CA ASP A 35 7.10 11.55 -23.81
C ASP A 35 7.89 10.98 -22.62
N LYS A 36 7.26 10.90 -21.44
CA LYS A 36 7.82 10.33 -20.20
C LYS A 36 7.11 9.03 -19.80
N MET A 37 6.26 8.49 -20.66
CA MET A 37 5.45 7.31 -20.38
C MET A 37 5.90 6.09 -21.18
N LEU A 38 5.77 4.93 -20.54
CA LEU A 38 5.86 3.62 -21.17
C LEU A 38 4.61 2.83 -20.82
N VAL A 39 3.79 2.49 -21.81
CA VAL A 39 2.58 1.69 -21.62
C VAL A 39 2.89 0.23 -21.94
N LEU A 40 2.87 -0.62 -20.91
CA LEU A 40 3.08 -2.06 -21.05
C LEU A 40 1.74 -2.80 -20.97
N LYS A 41 1.39 -3.52 -22.04
CA LYS A 41 0.21 -4.39 -22.10
C LYS A 41 0.63 -5.86 -22.04
N ASN A 42 -0.25 -6.73 -21.53
CA ASN A 42 -0.07 -8.19 -21.42
C ASN A 42 0.99 -8.67 -20.39
N LEU A 43 1.41 -7.81 -19.46
CA LEU A 43 2.23 -8.22 -18.31
C LEU A 43 1.33 -8.83 -17.22
N HIS A 44 1.60 -10.07 -16.81
CA HIS A 44 0.87 -10.73 -15.74
C HIS A 44 1.76 -11.70 -14.97
N ASN A 45 1.41 -11.92 -13.70
CA ASN A 45 2.03 -12.96 -12.89
C ASN A 45 1.41 -14.34 -13.21
N LYS A 46 2.24 -15.38 -13.35
CA LYS A 46 1.82 -16.77 -13.58
C LYS A 46 1.64 -17.58 -12.30
N VAL A 47 1.75 -16.97 -11.12
CA VAL A 47 1.56 -17.60 -9.81
C VAL A 47 0.23 -18.36 -9.74
N ARG A 48 0.31 -19.56 -9.14
CA ARG A 48 -0.79 -20.49 -8.85
C ARG A 48 -0.72 -20.92 -7.39
N GLY A 49 -1.62 -21.80 -6.95
CA GLY A 49 -1.64 -22.34 -5.59
C GLY A 49 -2.82 -21.84 -4.77
N ASP A 50 -2.60 -21.67 -3.47
CA ASP A 50 -3.65 -21.34 -2.49
C ASP A 50 -4.26 -19.94 -2.70
N GLY A 51 -5.45 -19.77 -2.12
CA GLY A 51 -6.25 -18.54 -2.16
C GLY A 51 -7.13 -18.44 -3.40
N ASP A 52 -8.05 -17.48 -3.43
CA ASP A 52 -8.76 -17.15 -4.67
C ASP A 52 -7.93 -16.22 -5.57
N ASN A 53 -8.48 -15.86 -6.74
CA ASN A 53 -7.80 -14.98 -7.69
C ASN A 53 -7.64 -13.53 -7.18
N HIS A 54 -8.50 -13.05 -6.28
CA HIS A 54 -8.41 -11.73 -5.69
C HIS A 54 -7.30 -11.69 -4.61
N MET A 55 -7.24 -12.72 -3.76
CA MET A 55 -6.15 -12.89 -2.78
C MET A 55 -4.79 -12.87 -3.47
N ARG A 56 -4.62 -13.70 -4.51
CA ARG A 56 -3.39 -13.69 -5.32
C ARG A 56 -3.21 -12.38 -6.07
N GLY A 57 -4.27 -11.84 -6.66
CA GLY A 57 -4.21 -10.63 -7.48
C GLY A 57 -3.61 -9.44 -6.74
N MET A 58 -3.85 -9.36 -5.43
CA MET A 58 -3.27 -8.30 -4.60
C MET A 58 -1.99 -8.71 -3.90
N SER A 59 -1.97 -9.85 -3.20
CA SER A 59 -0.82 -10.30 -2.43
C SER A 59 0.39 -10.67 -3.31
N CYS A 60 0.13 -11.20 -4.51
CA CYS A 60 1.16 -11.64 -5.45
C CYS A 60 1.55 -10.57 -6.47
N LEU A 61 0.91 -9.38 -6.44
CA LEU A 61 1.13 -8.31 -7.42
C LEU A 61 2.58 -7.85 -7.44
N LEU A 62 3.11 -7.51 -6.26
CA LEU A 62 4.46 -7.00 -6.12
C LEU A 62 5.46 -8.06 -5.67
N THR A 63 5.00 -9.23 -5.21
CA THR A 63 5.90 -10.31 -4.76
C THR A 63 6.27 -11.28 -5.87
N GLY A 64 5.38 -11.55 -6.83
CA GLY A 64 5.67 -12.56 -7.84
C GLY A 64 5.66 -14.00 -7.31
N ILE A 65 5.22 -14.24 -6.07
CA ILE A 65 5.47 -15.49 -5.32
C ILE A 65 4.14 -16.07 -4.80
N GLU A 66 4.05 -17.41 -4.67
CA GLU A 66 2.87 -18.09 -4.13
C GLU A 66 2.54 -17.70 -2.69
N LEU A 67 1.27 -17.86 -2.31
CA LEU A 67 0.81 -17.73 -0.93
C LEU A 67 1.19 -18.97 -0.12
N PHE A 68 1.42 -18.79 1.18
CA PHE A 68 1.41 -19.89 2.14
C PHE A 68 0.01 -20.50 2.24
N PRO A 69 -0.11 -21.79 2.57
CA PRO A 69 -1.34 -22.31 3.14
C PRO A 69 -1.73 -21.49 4.37
N GLY A 70 -3.02 -21.33 4.61
CA GLY A 70 -3.49 -20.59 5.78
C GLY A 70 -4.94 -20.89 6.10
N ASN A 71 -5.55 -19.98 6.84
CA ASN A 71 -6.93 -20.13 7.33
C ASN A 71 -7.87 -19.04 6.79
N VAL A 72 -7.37 -18.12 5.96
CA VAL A 72 -8.20 -17.07 5.37
C VAL A 72 -8.90 -17.66 4.15
N MET A 73 -10.22 -17.77 4.21
CA MET A 73 -11.04 -18.39 3.16
C MET A 73 -11.42 -17.39 2.07
N GLY A 74 -11.10 -17.68 0.82
CA GLY A 74 -11.48 -16.91 -0.37
C GLY A 74 -12.98 -16.85 -0.68
N GLY A 75 -13.33 -16.19 -1.79
CA GLY A 75 -14.59 -16.40 -2.50
C GLY A 75 -14.66 -17.75 -3.24
N GLY A 76 -13.57 -18.52 -3.22
CA GLY A 76 -13.43 -19.88 -3.74
C GLY A 76 -12.01 -20.41 -3.52
N ASN A 77 -11.74 -21.64 -4.00
CA ASN A 77 -10.45 -22.34 -3.86
C ASN A 77 -10.05 -22.63 -2.39
N THR A 78 -8.81 -23.03 -2.14
CA THR A 78 -8.28 -23.33 -0.81
C THR A 78 -8.00 -22.05 0.00
N PRO A 79 -8.16 -22.11 1.34
CA PRO A 79 -7.70 -21.05 2.22
C PRO A 79 -6.22 -20.72 2.03
N SER A 80 -5.84 -19.47 2.29
CA SER A 80 -4.46 -19.02 2.17
C SER A 80 -4.02 -18.17 3.35
N GLY A 81 -2.70 -18.04 3.46
CA GLY A 81 -2.02 -17.05 4.27
C GLY A 81 -1.35 -16.00 3.38
N TRP A 82 -0.29 -15.42 3.91
CA TRP A 82 0.49 -14.38 3.24
C TRP A 82 1.44 -14.96 2.17
N PRO A 83 1.98 -14.12 1.26
CA PRO A 83 3.05 -14.51 0.34
C PRO A 83 4.29 -15.10 1.02
N LYS A 84 4.96 -16.00 0.29
CA LYS A 84 6.21 -16.64 0.72
C LYS A 84 7.47 -15.78 0.55
N GLY A 85 7.35 -14.50 0.19
CA GLY A 85 8.52 -13.68 -0.10
C GLY A 85 8.31 -12.17 0.02
N ILE A 86 9.41 -11.45 -0.19
CA ILE A 86 9.48 -9.99 -0.21
C ILE A 86 8.80 -9.43 -1.47
N SER A 87 8.24 -8.23 -1.38
CA SER A 87 7.75 -7.49 -2.54
C SER A 87 8.83 -6.60 -3.18
N ILE A 88 8.71 -6.37 -4.49
CA ILE A 88 9.73 -5.66 -5.27
C ILE A 88 9.95 -4.21 -4.82
N ASP A 89 8.91 -3.53 -4.35
CA ASP A 89 8.99 -2.19 -3.75
C ASP A 89 9.87 -2.19 -2.49
N ARG A 90 9.78 -3.26 -1.68
CA ARG A 90 10.60 -3.44 -0.48
C ARG A 90 12.03 -3.82 -0.84
N GLU A 91 12.23 -4.60 -1.90
CA GLU A 91 13.59 -4.92 -2.36
C GLU A 91 14.31 -3.72 -2.95
N ILE A 92 13.62 -2.91 -3.77
CA ILE A 92 14.14 -1.63 -4.26
C ILE A 92 14.47 -0.71 -3.09
N CYS A 93 13.57 -0.62 -2.09
CA CYS A 93 13.84 0.16 -0.89
C CYS A 93 15.12 -0.29 -0.17
N LYS A 94 15.28 -1.61 0.07
CA LYS A 94 16.49 -2.15 0.71
C LYS A 94 17.75 -1.81 -0.08
N HIS A 95 17.71 -1.94 -1.41
CA HIS A 95 18.82 -1.57 -2.27
C HIS A 95 19.18 -0.08 -2.15
N LEU A 96 18.20 0.82 -2.26
CA LEU A 96 18.43 2.26 -2.19
C LEU A 96 18.83 2.74 -0.79
N GLN A 97 18.33 2.12 0.28
CA GLN A 97 18.75 2.46 1.65
C GLN A 97 20.16 1.95 1.98
N SER A 98 20.69 0.97 1.25
CA SER A 98 22.04 0.45 1.44
C SER A 98 23.13 1.45 1.04
N LYS A 99 22.83 2.38 0.13
CA LYS A 99 23.76 3.40 -0.36
C LYS A 99 23.51 4.73 0.32
N GLU A 100 24.57 5.44 0.68
CA GLU A 100 24.48 6.70 1.44
C GLU A 100 23.83 7.82 0.63
N ASP A 101 24.13 7.90 -0.67
CA ASP A 101 23.63 8.91 -1.62
C ASP A 101 22.14 8.78 -1.93
N THR A 102 21.58 7.57 -1.83
CA THR A 102 20.14 7.31 -2.07
C THR A 102 19.34 7.07 -0.79
N ARG A 103 19.99 7.09 0.38
CA ARG A 103 19.33 6.91 1.66
C ARG A 103 18.38 8.07 1.94
N THR A 104 17.23 7.77 2.52
CA THR A 104 16.18 8.75 2.84
C THR A 104 15.59 8.44 4.18
N ARG A 105 14.82 9.36 4.74
CA ARG A 105 14.23 9.22 6.07
C ARG A 105 13.43 7.92 6.29
N PHE A 106 12.58 7.53 5.35
CA PHE A 106 11.72 6.35 5.45
C PHE A 106 12.06 5.25 4.43
N GLY A 107 12.74 5.60 3.34
CA GLY A 107 13.06 4.67 2.26
C GLY A 107 11.87 4.39 1.35
N ALA A 108 10.81 3.80 1.91
CA ALA A 108 9.54 3.59 1.24
C ALA A 108 8.35 4.04 2.09
N LEU A 109 7.32 4.55 1.42
CA LEU A 109 6.05 4.93 2.03
C LEU A 109 4.89 4.22 1.33
N HIS A 110 4.01 3.62 2.12
CA HIS A 110 2.88 2.86 1.61
C HIS A 110 1.60 3.60 1.99
N PHE A 111 0.90 4.19 1.04
CA PHE A 111 -0.32 4.96 1.25
C PHE A 111 -1.57 4.14 0.89
N GLY A 112 -2.66 4.38 1.62
CA GLY A 112 -3.93 3.71 1.42
C GLY A 112 -5.10 4.68 1.34
N VAL A 113 -6.07 4.37 0.48
CA VAL A 113 -7.31 5.14 0.32
C VAL A 113 -8.48 4.17 0.47
N GLY A 114 -9.30 4.28 1.51
CA GLY A 114 -10.41 3.34 1.71
C GLY A 114 -9.98 1.93 2.13
N VAL A 115 -8.74 1.76 2.61
CA VAL A 115 -8.25 0.48 3.12
C VAL A 115 -8.82 0.28 4.52
N GLN A 116 -9.41 -0.90 4.78
CA GLN A 116 -9.95 -1.27 6.09
C GLN A 116 -8.87 -1.87 6.98
N ASP A 117 -9.10 -1.86 8.30
CA ASP A 117 -8.11 -2.27 9.30
C ASP A 117 -7.79 -3.77 9.28
N THR A 118 -8.71 -4.60 8.76
CA THR A 118 -8.48 -6.04 8.63
C THR A 118 -7.22 -6.30 7.79
N ALA A 119 -6.31 -7.10 8.35
CA ALA A 119 -5.06 -7.49 7.72
C ALA A 119 -5.18 -8.93 7.22
N ASP A 120 -5.35 -9.09 5.91
CA ASP A 120 -5.46 -10.39 5.24
C ASP A 120 -4.93 -10.32 3.78
N PRO A 121 -4.84 -11.46 3.06
CA PRO A 121 -4.37 -11.49 1.69
C PRO A 121 -5.18 -10.66 0.66
N TRP A 122 -6.37 -10.16 1.00
CA TRP A 122 -7.11 -9.25 0.11
C TRP A 122 -6.80 -7.78 0.35
N THR A 123 -6.03 -7.43 1.36
CA THR A 123 -5.91 -6.03 1.85
C THR A 123 -4.46 -5.53 1.94
N ARG A 124 -3.46 -6.37 1.63
CA ARG A 124 -2.04 -5.98 1.63
C ARG A 124 -1.38 -6.35 0.30
N MET A 125 -0.57 -5.44 -0.23
CA MET A 125 0.16 -5.64 -1.49
C MET A 125 1.69 -5.59 -1.34
N SER A 126 2.19 -5.09 -0.20
CA SER A 126 3.62 -4.90 0.08
C SER A 126 4.06 -5.79 1.25
N TYR A 127 5.24 -6.38 1.15
CA TYR A 127 5.74 -7.40 2.08
C TYR A 127 7.24 -7.25 2.29
N ASP A 128 7.68 -7.16 3.55
CA ASP A 128 9.10 -7.04 3.90
C ASP A 128 9.88 -8.36 3.79
N GLY A 129 9.14 -9.46 3.65
CA GLY A 129 9.61 -10.83 3.57
C GLY A 129 8.45 -11.82 3.64
N PRO A 130 8.75 -13.14 3.68
CA PRO A 130 7.75 -14.18 3.84
C PRO A 130 6.89 -13.92 5.07
N ASN A 131 5.56 -13.94 4.92
CA ASN A 131 4.62 -13.75 6.03
C ASN A 131 4.75 -12.40 6.78
N GLN A 132 5.32 -11.37 6.15
CA GLN A 132 5.53 -10.05 6.76
C GLN A 132 4.80 -8.95 5.98
N PRO A 133 3.46 -8.85 6.11
CA PRO A 133 2.69 -7.80 5.43
C PRO A 133 3.05 -6.40 5.93
N VAL A 134 3.03 -5.44 5.02
CA VAL A 134 3.21 -4.01 5.33
C VAL A 134 1.85 -3.32 5.27
N THR A 135 1.46 -2.69 6.38
CA THR A 135 0.20 -1.95 6.47
C THR A 135 0.33 -0.57 5.79
N PRO A 136 -0.56 -0.22 4.85
CA PRO A 136 -0.56 1.11 4.26
C PRO A 136 -1.07 2.16 5.26
N LEU A 137 -0.57 3.38 5.13
CA LEU A 137 -1.03 4.59 5.80
C LEU A 137 -2.41 4.96 5.22
N ALA A 138 -3.45 4.36 5.79
CA ALA A 138 -4.84 4.55 5.35
C ALA A 138 -5.49 5.79 6.00
N ASP A 139 -5.15 6.09 7.25
CA ASP A 139 -5.61 7.27 7.95
C ASP A 139 -4.72 8.49 7.60
N PRO A 140 -5.31 9.58 7.07
CA PRO A 140 -4.54 10.76 6.67
C PRO A 140 -3.89 11.50 7.85
N TYR A 141 -4.46 11.46 9.05
CA TYR A 141 -3.87 12.07 10.25
C TYR A 141 -2.67 11.27 10.75
N ASP A 142 -2.73 9.94 10.66
CA ASP A 142 -1.58 9.08 10.98
C ASP A 142 -0.47 9.24 9.95
N ALA A 143 -0.82 9.30 8.66
CA ALA A 143 0.13 9.63 7.61
C ALA A 143 0.79 10.99 7.88
N TYR A 144 0.00 12.02 8.17
CA TYR A 144 0.50 13.36 8.46
C TYR A 144 1.41 13.38 9.70
N ARG A 145 1.02 12.73 10.81
CA ARG A 145 1.86 12.60 12.01
C ARG A 145 3.16 11.86 11.71
N LYS A 146 3.11 10.77 10.94
CA LYS A 146 4.32 10.02 10.58
C LYS A 146 5.29 10.89 9.78
N LEU A 147 4.79 11.60 8.77
CA LEU A 147 5.61 12.42 7.87
C LEU A 147 6.13 13.68 8.57
N TYR A 148 5.30 14.37 9.34
CA TYR A 148 5.55 15.75 9.78
C TYR A 148 5.55 15.96 11.30
N GLY A 149 5.17 14.95 12.10
CA GLY A 149 4.97 15.05 13.54
C GLY A 149 6.22 15.43 14.34
N ASN A 150 6.01 16.23 15.40
CA ASN A 150 7.05 16.80 16.24
C ASN A 150 7.69 15.77 17.19
N VAL A 151 9.00 15.92 17.38
CA VAL A 151 9.93 15.14 18.24
C VAL A 151 9.48 15.00 19.72
N ARG A 152 8.48 15.77 20.19
CA ARG A 152 8.03 15.77 21.59
C ARG A 152 7.21 14.53 22.00
N GLU A 153 6.42 13.94 21.10
CA GLU A 153 5.71 12.67 21.37
C GLU A 153 6.65 11.45 21.30
N LYS A 154 7.84 11.60 20.68
CA LYS A 154 8.81 10.51 20.52
C LYS A 154 9.28 9.93 21.85
N LYS A 155 9.43 10.76 22.90
CA LYS A 155 9.88 10.26 24.22
C LYS A 155 8.83 9.34 24.86
N GLN A 156 7.55 9.66 24.74
CA GLN A 156 6.48 8.83 25.29
C GLN A 156 6.31 7.54 24.49
N VAL A 157 6.27 7.63 23.15
CA VAL A 157 6.16 6.43 22.30
C VAL A 157 7.36 5.52 22.49
N ARG A 158 8.59 6.04 22.51
CA ARG A 158 9.81 5.25 22.71
C ARG A 158 9.83 4.55 24.08
N SER A 159 9.41 5.24 25.15
CA SER A 159 9.30 4.61 26.47
C SER A 159 8.37 3.39 26.43
N VAL A 160 7.20 3.52 25.80
CA VAL A 160 6.25 2.40 25.66
C VAL A 160 6.83 1.27 24.79
N LEU A 161 7.53 1.60 23.70
CA LEU A 161 8.14 0.58 22.84
C LEU A 161 9.31 -0.15 23.50
N ASP A 162 10.12 0.54 24.31
CA ASP A 162 11.22 -0.05 25.05
C ASP A 162 10.69 -0.94 26.19
N ASP A 163 9.65 -0.52 26.91
CA ASP A 163 8.95 -1.35 27.89
C ASP A 163 8.36 -2.62 27.22
N LEU A 164 7.68 -2.46 26.07
CA LEU A 164 7.13 -3.57 25.30
C LEU A 164 8.22 -4.55 24.82
N LYS A 165 9.36 -4.06 24.32
CA LYS A 165 10.51 -4.90 23.97
C LYS A 165 11.03 -5.68 25.18
N GLY A 166 11.11 -5.02 26.34
CA GLY A 166 11.51 -5.65 27.60
C GLY A 166 10.59 -6.81 27.98
N ASP A 167 9.28 -6.60 27.87
CA ASP A 167 8.29 -7.63 28.19
C ASP A 167 8.26 -8.76 27.17
N LEU A 168 8.36 -8.44 25.87
CA LEU A 168 8.51 -9.45 24.81
C LEU A 168 9.74 -10.34 25.10
N ASN A 169 10.88 -9.77 25.45
CA ASN A 169 12.08 -10.56 25.76
C ASN A 169 11.92 -11.46 27.00
N LYS A 170 11.21 -11.02 28.04
CA LYS A 170 10.92 -11.86 29.21
C LYS A 170 10.06 -13.06 28.83
N VAL A 171 9.01 -12.83 28.03
CA VAL A 171 8.12 -13.90 27.54
C VAL A 171 8.87 -14.84 26.59
N ALA A 172 9.73 -14.31 25.71
CA ALA A 172 10.54 -15.10 24.77
C ALA A 172 11.36 -16.20 25.46
N ASN A 173 11.87 -15.91 26.66
CA ASN A 173 12.71 -16.83 27.43
C ASN A 173 11.93 -17.93 28.15
N GLN A 174 10.60 -17.81 28.23
CA GLN A 174 9.72 -18.80 28.86
C GLN A 174 9.02 -19.71 27.84
N LEU A 175 9.16 -19.40 26.54
CA LEU A 175 8.49 -20.10 25.46
C LEU A 175 9.37 -21.21 24.85
N PRO A 176 8.76 -22.30 24.35
CA PRO A 176 9.42 -23.27 23.49
C PRO A 176 10.01 -22.61 22.23
N GLU A 177 10.98 -23.27 21.59
CA GLU A 177 11.74 -22.73 20.46
C GLU A 177 10.85 -22.24 19.28
N SER A 178 9.77 -22.98 18.98
CA SER A 178 8.82 -22.62 17.92
C SER A 178 8.14 -21.27 18.15
N ASP A 179 7.70 -21.03 19.37
CA ASP A 179 6.91 -19.85 19.74
C ASP A 179 7.84 -18.66 19.99
N ARG A 180 9.03 -18.93 20.52
CA ARG A 180 10.10 -17.95 20.64
C ARG A 180 10.50 -17.36 19.28
N LYS A 181 10.52 -18.17 18.22
CA LYS A 181 10.81 -17.68 16.86
C LYS A 181 9.78 -16.65 16.39
N LEU A 182 8.49 -16.91 16.56
CA LEU A 182 7.41 -15.98 16.21
C LEU A 182 7.53 -14.67 17.00
N LEU A 183 7.87 -14.76 18.28
CA LEU A 183 8.00 -13.60 19.14
C LEU A 183 9.24 -12.74 18.82
N ILE A 184 10.33 -13.37 18.38
CA ILE A 184 11.50 -12.66 17.81
C ILE A 184 11.13 -11.93 16.51
N GLU A 185 10.35 -12.56 15.64
CA GLU A 185 9.86 -11.92 14.41
C GLU A 185 8.95 -10.72 14.71
N HIS A 186 8.08 -10.83 15.72
CA HIS A 186 7.27 -9.71 16.18
C HIS A 186 8.11 -8.57 16.78
N SER A 187 9.15 -8.91 17.55
CA SER A 187 10.07 -7.91 18.12
C SER A 187 10.81 -7.12 17.02
N LYS A 188 11.15 -7.77 15.90
CA LYS A 188 11.72 -7.09 14.72
C LYS A 188 10.74 -6.15 14.01
N LEU A 189 9.42 -6.38 14.12
CA LEU A 189 8.42 -5.42 13.66
C LEU A 189 8.43 -4.15 14.56
N VAL A 190 8.49 -4.35 15.88
CA VAL A 190 8.57 -3.25 16.85
C VAL A 190 9.85 -2.42 16.67
N GLU A 191 11.00 -3.06 16.46
CA GLU A 191 12.26 -2.35 16.18
C GLU A 191 12.24 -1.53 14.89
N ARG A 192 11.59 -2.03 13.83
CA ARG A 192 11.40 -1.25 12.59
C ARG A 192 10.57 -0.01 12.85
N MET A 193 9.46 -0.17 13.57
CA MET A 193 8.59 0.94 13.92
C MET A 193 9.35 2.01 14.73
N ASP A 194 10.19 1.60 15.69
CA ASP A 194 11.02 2.52 16.48
C ASP A 194 12.02 3.31 15.62
N LYS A 195 12.74 2.63 14.71
CA LYS A 195 13.67 3.27 13.75
C LYS A 195 12.97 4.29 12.85
N GLU A 196 11.73 4.03 12.45
CA GLU A 196 10.92 4.97 11.66
C GLU A 196 10.53 6.23 12.47
N TYR A 197 10.38 6.12 13.78
CA TYR A 197 10.06 7.25 14.66
C TYR A 197 11.30 8.11 15.02
N GLU A 198 12.50 7.54 15.08
CA GLU A 198 13.72 8.28 15.44
C GLU A 198 14.00 9.44 14.46
N SER A 199 13.73 9.26 13.16
CA SER A 199 14.23 10.11 12.07
C SER A 199 13.48 11.44 11.82
N GLY A 200 12.55 11.85 12.69
CA GLY A 200 11.76 13.09 12.54
C GLY A 200 12.52 14.41 12.42
N THR A 201 12.32 15.11 11.29
CA THR A 201 12.82 16.46 10.98
C THR A 201 11.97 17.54 11.66
N SER A 202 12.60 18.67 12.01
CA SER A 202 11.89 19.92 12.28
C SER A 202 11.14 20.39 11.02
N LEU A 203 9.87 20.79 11.15
CA LEU A 203 9.07 21.37 10.06
C LEU A 203 9.75 22.55 9.35
N ASN A 204 10.73 23.19 10.00
CA ASN A 204 11.45 24.35 9.47
C ASN A 204 12.46 24.00 8.36
N ASN A 205 12.82 22.72 8.18
CA ASN A 205 13.82 22.30 7.20
C ASN A 205 13.20 21.64 5.96
N LEU A 206 11.89 21.79 5.75
CA LEU A 206 11.20 21.22 4.60
C LEU A 206 11.42 22.10 3.36
N VAL A 207 11.73 21.46 2.23
CA VAL A 207 11.80 22.08 0.90
C VAL A 207 10.43 22.61 0.49
N ALA A 208 9.37 21.83 0.74
CA ALA A 208 8.00 22.22 0.46
C ALA A 208 7.13 22.08 1.71
N LYS A 209 6.22 23.03 1.91
CA LYS A 209 5.27 22.99 3.03
C LYS A 209 4.38 21.74 2.92
N PRO A 210 4.02 21.10 4.05
CA PRO A 210 3.04 20.02 4.05
C PRO A 210 1.72 20.44 3.40
N PRO A 211 0.99 19.53 2.74
CA PRO A 211 -0.37 19.82 2.28
C PRO A 211 -1.28 20.11 3.48
N GLU A 212 -2.32 20.91 3.27
CA GLU A 212 -3.32 21.17 4.30
C GLU A 212 -4.06 19.88 4.66
N LEU A 213 -4.28 19.66 5.96
CA LEU A 213 -5.01 18.51 6.48
C LEU A 213 -6.43 18.96 6.86
N PRO A 214 -7.46 18.60 6.08
CA PRO A 214 -8.83 19.00 6.38
C PRO A 214 -9.32 18.35 7.66
N GLU A 215 -9.94 19.14 8.54
CA GLU A 215 -10.53 18.63 9.78
C GLU A 215 -11.74 17.73 9.48
N GLY A 216 -11.90 16.65 10.26
CA GLY A 216 -13.02 15.74 10.16
C GLY A 216 -12.99 14.76 8.98
N LEU A 217 -11.95 14.78 8.14
CA LEU A 217 -11.83 13.85 7.02
C LEU A 217 -11.68 12.39 7.51
N ARG A 218 -12.73 11.57 7.32
CA ARG A 218 -12.75 10.16 7.78
C ARG A 218 -12.57 9.20 6.61
N ASN A 219 -12.00 8.03 6.91
CA ASN A 219 -11.89 6.89 6.00
C ASN A 219 -13.27 6.27 5.71
N GLN A 220 -14.07 6.95 4.90
CA GLN A 220 -15.44 6.58 4.53
C GLN A 220 -15.61 6.65 3.01
N ASN A 221 -16.64 5.98 2.48
CA ASN A 221 -16.88 5.85 1.05
C ASN A 221 -16.92 7.22 0.33
N ASP A 222 -17.75 8.14 0.80
CA ASP A 222 -17.96 9.42 0.09
C ASP A 222 -16.77 10.37 0.24
N SER A 223 -15.88 10.09 1.21
CA SER A 223 -14.61 10.80 1.40
C SER A 223 -13.51 10.30 0.47
N LEU A 224 -13.69 9.20 -0.27
CA LEU A 224 -12.63 8.58 -1.08
C LEU A 224 -11.96 9.54 -2.08
N PRO A 225 -12.68 10.44 -2.78
CA PRO A 225 -12.03 11.43 -3.65
C PRO A 225 -11.10 12.38 -2.90
N GLN A 226 -11.55 12.92 -1.76
CA GLN A 226 -10.78 13.84 -0.94
C GLN A 226 -9.58 13.13 -0.27
N LEU A 227 -9.80 11.93 0.26
CA LEU A 227 -8.74 11.08 0.80
C LEU A 227 -7.71 10.73 -0.27
N GLY A 228 -8.16 10.32 -1.45
CA GLY A 228 -7.30 9.99 -2.58
C GLY A 228 -6.41 11.17 -2.96
N ARG A 229 -7.00 12.36 -3.07
CA ARG A 229 -6.25 13.58 -3.38
C ARG A 229 -5.20 13.88 -2.29
N LEU A 230 -5.59 13.85 -1.02
CA LEU A 230 -4.70 14.14 0.09
C LEU A 230 -3.55 13.12 0.21
N GLN A 231 -3.84 11.83 0.04
CA GLN A 231 -2.81 10.77 0.06
C GLN A 231 -1.82 10.93 -1.10
N ILE A 232 -2.29 11.31 -2.29
CA ILE A 232 -1.41 11.65 -3.43
C ILE A 232 -0.56 12.89 -3.11
N ASP A 233 -1.17 13.95 -2.57
CA ASP A 233 -0.46 15.18 -2.24
C ASP A 233 0.62 14.93 -1.18
N MET A 234 0.34 14.11 -0.15
CA MET A 234 1.34 13.69 0.83
C MET A 234 2.43 12.79 0.22
N MET A 235 2.08 11.89 -0.70
CA MET A 235 3.06 11.05 -1.41
C MET A 235 4.01 11.91 -2.26
N VAL A 236 3.48 12.83 -3.06
CA VAL A 236 4.28 13.76 -3.88
C VAL A 236 5.14 14.66 -2.99
N ASN A 237 4.56 15.22 -1.93
CA ASN A 237 5.29 16.05 -0.97
C ASN A 237 6.44 15.28 -0.31
N SER A 238 6.25 13.99 -0.02
CA SER A 238 7.29 13.12 0.52
C SER A 238 8.48 12.96 -0.43
N PHE A 239 8.25 12.88 -1.75
CA PHE A 239 9.34 12.88 -2.72
C PHE A 239 10.05 14.24 -2.78
N VAL A 240 9.30 15.34 -2.80
CA VAL A 240 9.86 16.70 -2.85
C VAL A 240 10.72 17.01 -1.61
N ASN A 241 10.30 16.51 -0.44
CA ASN A 241 11.01 16.70 0.83
C ASN A 241 12.03 15.59 1.15
N ASP A 242 12.38 14.74 0.18
CA ASP A 242 13.42 13.72 0.32
C ASP A 242 13.12 12.63 1.39
N PHE A 243 11.84 12.39 1.67
CA PHE A 243 11.41 11.45 2.70
C PHE A 243 11.51 9.99 2.26
N ALA A 244 11.32 9.71 0.98
CA ALA A 244 11.34 8.36 0.42
C ALA A 244 11.82 8.36 -1.05
N ARG A 245 12.26 7.19 -1.52
CA ARG A 245 12.54 6.90 -2.94
C ARG A 245 11.52 5.96 -3.57
N VAL A 246 10.78 5.23 -2.74
CA VAL A 246 9.75 4.28 -3.18
C VAL A 246 8.43 4.66 -2.54
N ALA A 247 7.35 4.60 -3.30
CA ALA A 247 6.02 4.72 -2.72
C ALA A 247 5.02 3.80 -3.41
N THR A 248 4.05 3.30 -2.64
CA THR A 248 2.90 2.56 -3.16
C THR A 248 1.63 3.28 -2.74
N LEU A 249 0.63 3.31 -3.63
CA LEU A 249 -0.70 3.84 -3.34
C LEU A 249 -1.71 2.73 -3.60
N GLN A 250 -2.49 2.38 -2.59
CA GLN A 250 -3.49 1.33 -2.63
C GLN A 250 -4.89 1.92 -2.48
N TYR A 251 -5.76 1.67 -3.46
CA TYR A 251 -7.19 1.95 -3.32
C TYR A 251 -7.91 0.71 -2.80
N THR A 252 -8.56 0.85 -1.65
CA THR A 252 -9.42 -0.16 -1.00
C THR A 252 -8.74 -1.53 -0.85
N LYS A 253 -9.34 -2.59 -1.41
CA LYS A 253 -8.93 -3.99 -1.32
C LYS A 253 -9.30 -4.74 -2.60
N SER A 254 -8.80 -5.95 -2.83
CA SER A 254 -8.99 -6.67 -4.10
C SER A 254 -10.45 -7.01 -4.49
N VAL A 255 -11.39 -6.84 -3.57
CA VAL A 255 -12.85 -6.97 -3.74
C VAL A 255 -13.56 -5.70 -3.22
N GLY A 256 -12.94 -4.55 -3.47
CA GLY A 256 -13.38 -3.26 -2.95
C GLY A 256 -14.75 -2.87 -3.49
N GLN A 257 -15.68 -2.59 -2.58
CA GLN A 257 -17.06 -2.22 -2.88
C GLN A 257 -17.31 -0.72 -2.70
N ALA A 258 -16.34 0.11 -3.12
CA ALA A 258 -16.55 1.55 -3.17
C ALA A 258 -17.77 1.84 -4.05
N LYS A 259 -18.61 2.77 -3.61
CA LYS A 259 -19.72 3.31 -4.37
C LYS A 259 -19.34 4.71 -4.83
N MET A 260 -19.41 4.96 -6.13
CA MET A 260 -19.03 6.26 -6.68
C MET A 260 -20.20 7.25 -6.57
N ASN A 261 -20.73 7.45 -5.37
CA ASN A 261 -21.89 8.32 -5.11
C ASN A 261 -21.65 9.77 -5.58
N TRP A 262 -20.39 10.22 -5.57
CA TRP A 262 -19.99 11.54 -6.09
C TRP A 262 -20.11 11.66 -7.62
N LEU A 263 -20.36 10.55 -8.32
CA LEU A 263 -20.70 10.49 -9.75
C LEU A 263 -22.17 10.06 -9.95
N GLU A 264 -22.99 10.08 -8.89
CA GLU A 264 -24.39 9.62 -8.92
C GLU A 264 -24.54 8.12 -9.24
N ILE A 265 -23.52 7.32 -8.94
CA ILE A 265 -23.52 5.85 -9.10
C ILE A 265 -23.64 5.20 -7.71
N ASP A 266 -24.74 4.51 -7.46
CA ASP A 266 -25.02 3.86 -6.17
C ASP A 266 -24.62 2.36 -6.13
N ASP A 267 -24.31 1.79 -7.30
CA ASP A 267 -23.80 0.44 -7.46
C ASP A 267 -22.43 0.26 -6.78
N LYS A 268 -22.19 -0.98 -6.34
CA LYS A 268 -20.92 -1.32 -5.69
C LYS A 268 -19.88 -1.68 -6.77
N HIS A 269 -18.71 -1.06 -6.73
CA HIS A 269 -17.70 -1.18 -7.79
C HIS A 269 -17.27 -2.63 -8.11
N HIS A 270 -17.04 -3.48 -7.10
CA HIS A 270 -16.67 -4.86 -7.39
C HIS A 270 -17.86 -5.62 -8.01
N THR A 271 -19.09 -5.34 -7.62
CA THR A 271 -20.29 -5.91 -8.28
C THR A 271 -20.35 -5.51 -9.76
N LEU A 272 -20.18 -4.22 -10.08
CA LEU A 272 -20.14 -3.75 -11.48
C LEU A 272 -19.05 -4.46 -12.30
N SER A 273 -17.91 -4.79 -11.70
CA SER A 273 -16.83 -5.48 -12.42
C SER A 273 -17.14 -6.93 -12.82
N HIS A 274 -18.24 -7.51 -12.34
CA HIS A 274 -18.76 -8.81 -12.80
C HIS A 274 -19.84 -8.68 -13.87
N GLU A 275 -20.26 -7.47 -14.22
CA GLU A 275 -21.18 -7.25 -15.34
C GLU A 275 -20.50 -7.61 -16.67
N PRO A 276 -21.23 -8.23 -17.61
CA PRO A 276 -20.66 -8.61 -18.89
C PRO A 276 -20.43 -7.36 -19.76
N ASP A 277 -19.41 -7.40 -20.63
CA ASP A 277 -19.12 -6.31 -21.61
C ASP A 277 -20.31 -5.92 -22.51
N LYS A 278 -21.33 -6.78 -22.59
CA LYS A 278 -22.56 -6.53 -23.36
C LYS A 278 -23.57 -5.65 -22.61
N ASN A 279 -23.45 -5.53 -21.28
CA ASN A 279 -24.28 -4.65 -20.47
C ASN A 279 -23.74 -3.22 -20.59
N LYS A 280 -24.28 -2.45 -21.53
CA LYS A 280 -23.83 -1.07 -21.79
C LYS A 280 -24.32 -0.05 -20.76
N ASP A 281 -25.28 -0.43 -19.93
CA ASP A 281 -25.84 0.45 -18.89
C ASP A 281 -24.96 0.44 -17.63
N ALA A 282 -24.18 -0.63 -17.42
CA ALA A 282 -23.19 -0.77 -16.36
C ALA A 282 -21.85 -0.10 -16.70
#